data_AF-A0A2V7J8B8-F1
#
_entry.id   AF-A0A2V7J8B8-F1
#
_cell.length_a   1.000
_cell.length_b   1.000
_cell.length_c   1.000
_cell.angle_alpha   90.00
_cell.angle_beta   90.00
_cell.angle_gamma   90.00
#
_symmetry.space_group_name_H-M   'P 1'
#
loop_
_entity.id
_entity.type
_entity.pdbx_description
1 polymer ?
#
loop_
_entity_poly.entity_id
_entity_poly.type
_entity_poly.pdbx_seq_one_letter_code
_entity_poly.pdbx_strand_id
1 'polypeptide(L)'
;ANPAVSASRAAGIDVIVTDHHLPGDELPPANAVIDPRRADCESEDKNLCGTGVAFKLAQALVPVLGLSPNLPLHFLDYVGLATIADVVPLIGENRILVRYGLKKLADSRWVGLRALIETAGLGGKPLRGAHVGVILAPRLNAVG
;
A
#
# COMPACT_ATOMS: atom_id res chain seq x y z
N ALA A 1 21.28 -6.44 -12.49
CA ALA A 1 19.98 -6.67 -11.84
C ALA A 1 18.92 -5.76 -12.47
N ASN A 2 17.66 -6.18 -12.58
CA ASN A 2 16.51 -5.42 -13.12
C ASN A 2 16.57 -5.00 -14.61
N PRO A 3 16.41 -5.97 -15.56
CA PRO A 3 16.41 -5.69 -17.01
C PRO A 3 15.32 -4.69 -17.46
N ALA A 4 14.12 -4.76 -16.87
CA ALA A 4 13.01 -3.88 -17.22
C ALA A 4 13.29 -2.40 -16.88
N VAL A 5 13.90 -2.14 -15.71
CA VAL A 5 14.30 -0.79 -15.30
C VAL A 5 15.37 -0.26 -16.23
N SER A 6 16.39 -1.08 -16.53
CA SER A 6 17.50 -0.72 -17.41
C SER A 6 17.01 -0.39 -18.83
N ALA A 7 16.12 -1.21 -19.39
CA ALA A 7 15.53 -0.98 -20.71
C ALA A 7 14.69 0.31 -20.76
N SER A 8 13.90 0.58 -19.71
CA SER A 8 13.09 1.81 -19.61
C SER A 8 13.99 3.05 -19.58
N ARG A 9 15.06 3.02 -18.79
CA ARG A 9 16.05 4.11 -18.72
C ARG A 9 16.79 4.31 -20.05
N ALA A 10 17.16 3.24 -20.72
CA ALA A 10 17.78 3.30 -22.05
C ALA A 10 16.84 3.89 -23.11
N ALA A 11 15.53 3.72 -22.94
CA ALA A 11 14.50 4.34 -23.78
C ALA A 11 14.18 5.80 -23.40
N GLY A 12 14.90 6.40 -22.44
CA GLY A 12 14.68 7.78 -22.00
C GLY A 12 13.46 7.98 -21.10
N ILE A 13 12.97 6.91 -20.46
CA ILE A 13 11.83 6.97 -19.53
C ILE A 13 12.34 7.12 -18.11
N ASP A 14 11.82 8.09 -17.37
CA ASP A 14 12.06 8.22 -15.94
C ASP A 14 11.36 7.11 -15.16
N VAL A 15 12.09 6.44 -14.27
CA VAL A 15 11.62 5.31 -13.48
C VAL A 15 11.73 5.63 -11.99
N ILE A 16 10.61 5.50 -11.29
CA ILE A 16 10.55 5.51 -9.82
C ILE A 16 10.09 4.12 -9.38
N VAL A 17 10.84 3.47 -8.51
CA VAL A 17 10.49 2.17 -7.92
C VAL A 17 9.95 2.42 -6.52
N THR A 18 8.78 1.85 -6.20
CA THR A 18 8.25 1.79 -4.83
C THR A 18 8.13 0.33 -4.43
N ASP A 19 8.77 -0.09 -3.34
CA ASP A 19 8.75 -1.49 -2.89
C ASP A 19 8.88 -1.56 -1.35
N HIS A 20 8.77 -2.77 -0.81
CA HIS A 20 8.88 -3.09 0.62
C HIS A 20 9.54 -4.45 0.89
N HIS A 21 9.96 -5.16 -0.16
CA HIS A 21 10.73 -6.39 -0.02
C HIS A 21 12.13 -6.11 0.54
N LEU A 22 12.89 -7.15 0.86
CA LEU A 22 14.31 -6.96 1.20
C LEU A 22 15.07 -6.59 -0.08
N PRO A 23 15.74 -5.43 -0.13
CA PRO A 23 16.55 -5.07 -1.28
C PRO A 23 17.72 -6.04 -1.43
N GLY A 24 18.13 -6.29 -2.68
CA GLY A 24 19.40 -6.96 -2.96
C GLY A 24 20.61 -6.05 -2.69
N ASP A 25 21.80 -6.58 -2.89
CA ASP A 25 23.08 -5.86 -2.66
C ASP A 25 23.18 -4.57 -3.49
N GLU A 26 22.63 -4.57 -4.70
CA GLU A 26 22.55 -3.42 -5.59
C GLU A 26 21.11 -3.00 -5.82
N LEU A 27 20.83 -1.69 -5.65
CA LEU A 27 19.53 -1.11 -5.96
C LEU A 27 19.32 -1.03 -7.49
N PRO A 28 18.05 -1.10 -7.97
CA PRO A 28 17.77 -0.93 -9.39
C PRO A 28 18.26 0.44 -9.89
N PRO A 29 18.72 0.55 -11.16
CA PRO A 29 19.23 1.79 -11.74
C PRO A 29 18.07 2.74 -12.11
N ALA A 30 17.21 3.05 -11.15
CA ALA A 30 16.04 3.94 -11.29
C ALA A 30 16.42 5.40 -10.94
N ASN A 31 15.56 6.36 -11.29
CA ASN A 31 15.69 7.75 -10.86
C ASN A 31 15.52 7.88 -9.34
N ALA A 32 14.64 7.07 -8.77
CA ALA A 32 14.43 6.97 -7.34
C ALA A 32 13.96 5.56 -6.97
N VAL A 33 14.33 5.12 -5.77
CA VAL A 33 13.87 3.87 -5.15
C VAL A 33 13.30 4.21 -3.78
N ILE A 34 12.03 3.96 -3.56
CA ILE A 34 11.33 4.28 -2.32
C ILE A 34 11.00 2.95 -1.67
N ASP A 35 11.80 2.59 -0.68
CA ASP A 35 11.65 1.33 0.04
C ASP A 35 12.14 1.52 1.48
N PRO A 36 11.30 1.24 2.49
CA PRO A 36 11.66 1.43 3.89
C PRO A 36 12.82 0.53 4.34
N ARG A 37 13.04 -0.61 3.67
CA ARG A 37 14.07 -1.61 3.99
C ARG A 37 15.42 -1.36 3.31
N ARG A 38 15.56 -0.28 2.54
CA ARG A 38 16.87 0.20 2.10
C ARG A 38 17.80 0.42 3.31
N ALA A 39 19.06 0.04 3.15
CA ALA A 39 20.07 0.18 4.20
C ALA A 39 20.29 1.64 4.63
N ASP A 40 20.12 2.59 3.72
CA ASP A 40 20.26 4.02 3.95
C ASP A 40 18.94 4.74 4.27
N CYS A 41 17.84 4.01 4.44
CA CYS A 41 16.57 4.60 4.85
C CYS A 41 16.54 4.84 6.36
N GLU A 42 16.24 6.06 6.78
CA GLU A 42 16.15 6.45 8.20
C GLU A 42 14.78 6.17 8.84
N SER A 43 13.76 5.76 8.07
CA SER A 43 12.41 5.49 8.59
C SER A 43 12.45 4.46 9.72
N GLU A 44 11.85 4.77 10.87
CA GLU A 44 11.74 3.83 12.00
C GLU A 44 10.82 2.65 11.67
N ASP A 45 9.76 2.88 10.88
CA ASP A 45 8.89 1.81 10.42
C ASP A 45 9.47 1.18 9.14
N LYS A 46 9.89 -0.08 9.28
CA LYS A 46 10.48 -0.93 8.22
C LYS A 46 9.48 -1.93 7.62
N ASN A 47 8.22 -1.86 8.04
CA ASN A 47 7.24 -2.91 7.84
C ASN A 47 6.02 -2.46 7.04
N LEU A 48 6.06 -1.30 6.38
CA LEU A 48 4.99 -0.92 5.46
C LEU A 48 4.85 -1.96 4.35
N CYS A 49 3.61 -2.30 3.99
CA CYS A 49 3.32 -3.04 2.75
C CYS A 49 3.53 -2.13 1.53
N GLY A 50 3.61 -2.68 0.32
CA GLY A 50 3.76 -1.86 -0.91
C GLY A 50 2.71 -0.76 -1.06
N THR A 51 1.44 -1.02 -0.70
CA THR A 51 0.38 0.01 -0.70
C THR A 51 0.62 1.07 0.38
N GLY A 52 1.17 0.69 1.54
CA GLY A 52 1.59 1.62 2.59
C GLY A 52 2.69 2.57 2.10
N VAL A 53 3.68 2.05 1.36
CA VAL A 53 4.74 2.87 0.74
C VAL A 53 4.15 3.84 -0.29
N ALA A 54 3.24 3.38 -1.14
CA ALA A 54 2.53 4.26 -2.09
C ALA A 54 1.71 5.34 -1.39
N PHE A 55 1.07 5.01 -0.26
CA PHE A 55 0.35 5.98 0.57
C PHE A 55 1.28 7.04 1.16
N LYS A 56 2.48 6.65 1.64
CA LYS A 56 3.51 7.60 2.09
C LYS A 56 4.01 8.51 0.98
N LEU A 57 4.21 7.97 -0.22
CA LEU A 57 4.56 8.77 -1.39
C LEU A 57 3.46 9.80 -1.70
N ALA A 58 2.19 9.39 -1.67
CA ALA A 58 1.08 10.33 -1.86
C ALA A 58 1.07 11.44 -0.79
N GLN A 59 1.32 11.09 0.49
CA GLN A 59 1.45 12.09 1.56
C GLN A 59 2.60 13.09 1.31
N ALA A 60 3.73 12.62 0.78
CA ALA A 60 4.87 13.48 0.46
C ALA A 60 4.62 14.39 -0.76
N LEU A 61 3.88 13.93 -1.77
CA LEU A 61 3.61 14.68 -2.99
C LEU A 61 2.52 15.75 -2.81
N VAL A 62 1.51 15.50 -1.98
CA VAL A 62 0.38 16.41 -1.76
C VAL A 62 0.78 17.86 -1.45
N PRO A 63 1.69 18.16 -0.50
CA PRO A 63 2.09 19.54 -0.24
C PRO A 63 2.86 20.16 -1.42
N VAL A 64 3.69 19.38 -2.11
CA VAL A 64 4.46 19.85 -3.29
C VAL A 64 3.53 20.23 -4.44
N LEU A 65 2.40 19.53 -4.57
CA LEU A 65 1.39 19.77 -5.61
C LEU A 65 0.32 20.79 -5.20
N GLY A 66 0.40 21.37 -3.99
CA GLY A 66 -0.62 22.31 -3.49
C GLY A 66 -2.00 21.68 -3.27
N LEU A 67 -2.04 20.36 -3.03
CA LEU A 67 -3.28 19.60 -2.83
C LEU A 67 -3.69 19.58 -1.36
N SER A 68 -4.96 19.22 -1.11
CA SER A 68 -5.47 19.11 0.26
C SER A 68 -4.72 18.02 1.05
N PRO A 69 -4.29 18.29 2.30
CA PRO A 69 -3.66 17.28 3.16
C PRO A 69 -4.60 16.09 3.47
N ASN A 70 -5.90 16.25 3.24
CA ASN A 70 -6.88 15.19 3.42
C ASN A 70 -6.96 14.23 2.23
N LEU A 71 -6.38 14.57 1.07
CA LEU A 71 -6.45 13.76 -0.13
C LEU A 71 -5.96 12.31 0.08
N PRO A 72 -4.80 12.05 0.72
CA PRO A 72 -4.32 10.69 0.93
C PRO A 72 -5.29 9.86 1.78
N LEU A 73 -6.00 10.50 2.71
CA LEU A 73 -6.93 9.83 3.63
C LEU A 73 -8.09 9.12 2.90
N HIS A 74 -8.35 9.48 1.64
CA HIS A 74 -9.31 8.79 0.78
C HIS A 74 -8.89 7.36 0.40
N PHE A 75 -7.62 7.00 0.58
CA PHE A 75 -7.08 5.68 0.23
C PHE A 75 -6.88 4.78 1.45
N LEU A 76 -7.28 5.21 2.65
CA LEU A 76 -7.06 4.43 3.88
C LEU A 76 -7.73 3.05 3.85
N ASP A 77 -8.84 2.89 3.13
CA ASP A 77 -9.48 1.59 2.94
C ASP A 77 -8.59 0.62 2.16
N TYR A 78 -7.96 1.06 1.07
CA TYR A 78 -6.95 0.27 0.36
C TYR A 78 -5.72 -0.02 1.23
N VAL A 79 -5.22 0.98 1.96
CA VAL A 79 -4.05 0.80 2.84
C VAL A 79 -4.35 -0.25 3.91
N GLY A 80 -5.46 -0.12 4.64
CA GLY A 80 -5.82 -1.09 5.67
C GLY A 80 -6.04 -2.50 5.10
N LEU A 81 -6.70 -2.60 3.96
CA LEU A 81 -6.89 -3.87 3.24
C LEU A 81 -5.56 -4.53 2.87
N ALA A 82 -4.68 -3.80 2.19
CA ALA A 82 -3.40 -4.31 1.71
C ALA A 82 -2.44 -4.64 2.86
N THR A 83 -2.35 -3.81 3.89
CA THR A 83 -1.51 -4.09 5.07
C THR A 83 -1.90 -5.41 5.75
N ILE A 84 -3.19 -5.72 5.83
CA ILE A 84 -3.62 -7.02 6.38
C ILE A 84 -3.39 -8.16 5.38
N ALA A 85 -3.68 -7.94 4.09
CA ALA A 85 -3.51 -8.94 3.03
C ALA A 85 -2.05 -9.40 2.88
N ASP A 86 -1.13 -8.48 3.10
CA ASP A 86 0.33 -8.68 2.98
C ASP A 86 0.98 -9.19 4.27
N VAL A 87 0.17 -9.42 5.33
CA VAL A 87 0.58 -10.03 6.60
C VAL A 87 1.77 -9.31 7.25
N VAL A 88 1.93 -8.01 7.01
CA VAL A 88 2.98 -7.23 7.67
C VAL A 88 2.63 -6.99 9.15
N PRO A 89 3.63 -6.85 10.03
CA PRO A 89 3.39 -6.64 11.46
C PRO A 89 2.44 -5.47 11.77
N LEU A 90 1.36 -5.74 12.52
CA LEU A 90 0.39 -4.73 12.97
C LEU A 90 0.83 -4.03 14.26
N ILE A 91 2.03 -3.44 14.19
CA ILE A 91 2.65 -2.61 15.23
C ILE A 91 2.85 -1.20 14.70
N GLY A 92 3.30 -0.27 15.55
CA GLY A 92 3.69 1.09 15.12
C GLY A 92 2.64 1.76 14.23
N GLU A 93 3.08 2.22 13.06
CA GLU A 93 2.22 2.91 12.12
C GLU A 93 1.20 1.98 11.46
N ASN A 94 1.60 0.77 11.07
CA ASN A 94 0.69 -0.22 10.49
C ASN A 94 -0.56 -0.46 11.34
N ARG A 95 -0.42 -0.47 12.68
CA ARG A 95 -1.55 -0.60 13.60
C ARG A 95 -2.55 0.55 13.45
N ILE A 96 -2.06 1.78 13.29
CA ILE A 96 -2.87 2.99 13.13
C ILE A 96 -3.55 2.97 11.76
N LEU A 97 -2.80 2.68 10.70
CA LEU A 97 -3.31 2.60 9.33
C LEU A 97 -4.42 1.55 9.21
N VAL A 98 -4.22 0.36 9.79
CA VAL A 98 -5.24 -0.70 9.79
C VAL A 98 -6.47 -0.31 10.61
N ARG A 99 -6.30 0.33 11.78
CA ARG A 99 -7.44 0.77 12.60
C ARG A 99 -8.36 1.72 11.83
N TYR A 100 -7.81 2.74 11.20
CA TYR A 100 -8.59 3.71 10.42
C TYR A 100 -9.02 3.15 9.07
N GLY A 101 -8.20 2.31 8.46
CA GLY A 101 -8.49 1.65 7.20
C GLY A 101 -9.67 0.69 7.30
N LEU A 102 -9.77 -0.12 8.37
CA LEU A 102 -10.94 -0.98 8.61
C LEU A 102 -12.23 -0.17 8.79
N LYS A 103 -12.15 0.97 9.51
CA LYS A 103 -13.30 1.88 9.66
C LYS A 103 -13.72 2.46 8.31
N LYS A 104 -12.76 2.85 7.47
CA LYS A 104 -13.01 3.40 6.13
C LYS A 104 -13.52 2.33 5.17
N LEU A 105 -13.00 1.11 5.25
CA LEU A 105 -13.35 -0.01 4.38
C LEU A 105 -14.81 -0.43 4.56
N ALA A 106 -15.33 -0.42 5.79
CA ALA A 106 -16.73 -0.74 6.09
C ALA A 106 -17.73 0.23 5.43
N ASP A 107 -17.29 1.46 5.13
CA ASP A 107 -18.06 2.50 4.42
C ASP A 107 -17.27 3.02 3.22
N SER A 108 -16.66 2.09 2.46
CA SER A 108 -15.79 2.46 1.35
C SER A 108 -16.59 3.11 0.22
N ARG A 109 -16.04 4.18 -0.36
CA ARG A 109 -16.62 4.83 -1.54
C ARG A 109 -16.38 4.06 -2.84
N TRP A 110 -15.40 3.15 -2.85
CA TRP A 110 -14.97 2.46 -4.06
C TRP A 110 -15.96 1.36 -4.42
N VAL A 111 -16.52 1.44 -5.64
CA VAL A 111 -17.53 0.48 -6.11
C VAL A 111 -17.01 -0.96 -6.02
N GLY A 112 -15.75 -1.20 -6.38
CA GLY A 112 -15.13 -2.53 -6.30
C GLY A 112 -15.02 -3.07 -4.87
N LEU A 113 -14.61 -2.25 -3.90
CA LEU A 113 -14.53 -2.67 -2.50
C LEU A 113 -15.91 -2.94 -1.91
N ARG A 114 -16.90 -2.10 -2.21
CA ARG A 114 -18.29 -2.34 -1.79
C ARG A 114 -18.81 -3.66 -2.36
N ALA A 115 -18.65 -3.88 -3.67
CA ALA A 115 -19.07 -5.12 -4.31
C ALA A 115 -18.38 -6.35 -3.70
N LEU A 116 -17.08 -6.27 -3.41
CA LEU A 116 -16.33 -7.33 -2.75
C LEU A 116 -16.87 -7.63 -1.34
N ILE A 117 -17.17 -6.61 -0.54
CA ILE A 117 -17.70 -6.75 0.81
C ILE A 117 -19.12 -7.34 0.80
N GLU A 118 -19.99 -6.86 -0.09
CA GLU A 118 -21.36 -7.35 -0.23
C GLU A 118 -21.40 -8.81 -0.68
N THR A 119 -20.64 -9.16 -1.72
CA THR A 119 -20.55 -10.54 -2.23
C THR A 119 -19.90 -11.51 -1.22
N ALA A 120 -19.09 -11.00 -0.29
CA ALA A 120 -18.56 -11.76 0.83
C ALA A 120 -19.54 -11.93 2.01
N GLY A 121 -20.76 -11.35 1.94
CA GLY A 121 -21.76 -11.42 3.01
C GLY A 121 -21.41 -10.55 4.23
N LEU A 122 -20.54 -9.56 4.05
CA LEU A 122 -20.03 -8.67 5.09
C LEU A 122 -20.65 -7.26 5.05
N GLY A 123 -21.57 -7.00 4.12
CA GLY A 123 -22.30 -5.75 3.99
C GLY A 123 -22.97 -5.29 5.29
N GLY A 124 -22.86 -4.00 5.60
CA GLY A 124 -23.46 -3.37 6.79
C GLY A 124 -22.90 -3.81 8.15
N LYS A 125 -21.81 -4.60 8.19
CA LYS A 125 -21.21 -5.10 9.43
C LYS A 125 -19.87 -4.42 9.72
N PRO A 126 -19.49 -4.25 11.01
CA PRO A 126 -18.13 -3.86 11.36
C PRO A 126 -17.10 -4.85 10.83
N LEU A 127 -16.11 -4.35 10.08
CA LEU A 127 -15.02 -5.18 9.56
C LEU A 127 -13.91 -5.33 10.60
N ARG A 128 -13.34 -6.53 10.66
CA ARG A 128 -12.22 -6.90 11.55
C ARG A 128 -11.07 -7.40 10.69
N GLY A 129 -9.85 -7.36 11.25
CA GLY A 129 -8.65 -7.86 10.57
C GLY A 129 -8.82 -9.29 10.03
N ALA A 130 -9.46 -10.18 10.80
CA ALA A 130 -9.74 -11.54 10.35
C ALA A 130 -10.61 -11.58 9.08
N HIS A 131 -11.67 -10.76 8.97
CA HIS A 131 -12.50 -10.69 7.76
C HIS A 131 -11.66 -10.32 6.54
N VAL A 132 -10.74 -9.38 6.69
CA VAL A 132 -9.84 -9.01 5.60
C VAL A 132 -8.91 -10.17 5.25
N GLY A 133 -8.17 -10.70 6.23
CA GLY A 133 -7.13 -11.70 5.99
C GLY A 133 -7.63 -13.04 5.47
N VAL A 134 -8.85 -13.47 5.83
CA VAL A 134 -9.34 -14.81 5.47
C VAL A 134 -10.52 -14.81 4.50
N ILE A 135 -11.17 -13.66 4.27
CA ILE A 135 -12.36 -13.57 3.39
C ILE A 135 -12.09 -12.65 2.20
N LEU A 136 -11.69 -11.40 2.45
CA LEU A 136 -11.55 -10.39 1.39
C LEU A 136 -10.26 -10.56 0.58
N ALA A 137 -9.10 -10.68 1.25
CA ALA A 137 -7.80 -10.78 0.59
C ALA A 137 -7.70 -12.03 -0.31
N PRO A 138 -8.12 -13.25 0.11
CA PRO A 138 -8.08 -14.41 -0.78
C PRO A 138 -8.91 -14.25 -2.06
N ARG A 139 -10.03 -13.54 -2.01
CA ARG A 139 -10.87 -13.28 -3.21
C ARG A 139 -10.18 -12.38 -4.22
N LEU A 140 -9.41 -11.40 -3.76
CA LEU A 140 -8.60 -10.54 -4.64
C LEU A 140 -7.41 -11.31 -5.22
N ASN A 141 -6.73 -12.07 -4.37
CA ASN A 141 -5.54 -12.84 -4.79
C ASN A 141 -5.88 -14.00 -5.73
N ALA A 142 -7.12 -14.52 -5.72
CA ALA A 142 -7.53 -15.62 -6.60
C ALA A 142 -7.57 -15.26 -8.10
N VAL A 143 -7.47 -13.98 -8.47
CA VAL A 143 -7.46 -13.52 -9.86
C VAL A 143 -6.06 -13.49 -10.46
N GLY A 144 -5.03 -13.30 -9.63
CA GLY A 144 -3.62 -13.20 -10.03
C GLY A 144 -2.90 -14.52 -9.92
#